data_AF-A0A1V5PR13-F1
#
_entry.id   AF-A0A1V5PR13-F1
#
_cell.length_a   1.000
_cell.length_b   1.000
_cell.length_c   1.000
_cell.angle_alpha   90.00
_cell.angle_beta   90.00
_cell.angle_gamma   90.00
#
_symmetry.space_group_name_H-M   'P 1'
#
loop_
_entity.id
_entity.type
_entity.pdbx_description
1 polymer ?
#
loop_
_entity_poly.entity_id
_entity_poly.type
_entity_poly.pdbx_seq_one_letter_code
_entity_poly.pdbx_strand_id
1 'polypeptide(L)'
;MDPRSELEQQLAGIWADLLELDEVGVEDDFFALGGDSLAALRMALTVEEATGQRVPTDFMSVPTIAHLAGTLLRGPAASQAVTGDAGSPSPMIASTKPTRSLRDKLRAQVLEDGPLWHGHGLPYGVGVRWQRWLIAQPWVRRRYARQLALVERWSAELSILDSGRERATISLLANTWLGWRKAALSRVTDLSDWVTVNDPYQILLGTSPFPTGAVLAVSHAGRIGLLPLEICRRNGRETGSIIGGEPVGPLLRSEMLLKAERILQRGGVVMVAADGLQGHYAVDVPFWGRRRSFQMGAAELAVTTGSALVPVYITFDARGRIHLEVTAPLETKALTTRDRIRELTERYGADYVARWPQFYASMLWRHLAHNLDLSPW
;
A
#
# COMPACT_ATOMS: atom_id res chain seq x y z
N MET A 1 -28.88 -18.14 32.07
CA MET A 1 -29.87 -17.25 32.74
C MET A 1 -30.82 -16.82 31.66
N ASP A 2 -32.13 -16.97 31.89
CA ASP A 2 -33.12 -16.74 30.85
C ASP A 2 -33.41 -15.23 30.70
N PRO A 3 -33.79 -14.76 29.50
CA PRO A 3 -34.13 -13.36 29.28
C PRO A 3 -35.24 -12.83 30.19
N ARG A 4 -35.01 -11.66 30.80
CA ARG A 4 -35.89 -11.07 31.83
C ARG A 4 -36.71 -9.88 31.32
N SER A 5 -36.49 -9.44 30.08
CA SER A 5 -37.22 -8.34 29.44
C SER A 5 -37.42 -8.60 27.95
N GLU A 6 -38.40 -7.92 27.33
CA GLU A 6 -38.66 -8.01 25.88
C GLU A 6 -37.42 -7.63 25.05
N LEU A 7 -36.65 -6.63 25.49
CA LEU A 7 -35.40 -6.24 24.84
C LEU A 7 -34.33 -7.33 24.95
N GLU A 8 -34.16 -7.94 26.13
CA GLU A 8 -33.22 -9.05 26.30
C GLU A 8 -33.64 -10.28 25.47
N GLN A 9 -34.94 -10.56 25.34
CA GLN A 9 -35.46 -11.65 24.48
C GLN A 9 -35.16 -11.39 23.00
N GLN A 10 -35.39 -10.16 22.54
CA GLN A 10 -35.11 -9.76 21.16
C GLN A 10 -33.62 -9.85 20.85
N LEU A 11 -32.75 -9.39 21.76
CA LEU A 11 -31.30 -9.45 21.60
C LEU A 11 -30.78 -10.91 21.62
N ALA A 12 -31.34 -11.76 22.49
CA ALA A 12 -31.00 -13.19 22.54
C ALA A 12 -31.35 -13.90 21.23
N GLY A 13 -32.50 -13.60 20.64
CA GLY A 13 -32.87 -14.13 19.32
C GLY A 13 -31.88 -13.72 18.22
N ILE A 14 -31.50 -12.44 18.17
CA ILE A 14 -30.51 -11.95 17.20
C ILE A 14 -29.15 -12.68 17.36
N TRP A 15 -28.74 -12.97 18.58
CA TRP A 15 -27.48 -13.67 18.85
C TRP A 15 -27.54 -15.15 18.49
N ALA A 16 -28.65 -15.82 18.84
CA ALA A 16 -28.90 -17.21 18.48
C ALA A 16 -28.84 -17.40 16.95
N ASP A 17 -29.54 -16.54 16.20
CA ASP A 17 -29.57 -16.59 14.73
C ASP A 17 -28.19 -16.32 14.11
N LEU A 18 -27.42 -15.40 14.69
CA LEU A 18 -26.13 -14.98 14.14
C LEU A 18 -25.00 -15.97 14.44
N LEU A 19 -25.07 -16.64 15.59
CA LEU A 19 -24.07 -17.60 16.05
C LEU A 19 -24.48 -19.05 15.73
N GLU A 20 -25.64 -19.25 15.09
CA GLU A 20 -26.22 -20.56 14.76
C GLU A 20 -26.37 -21.47 15.98
N LEU A 21 -26.90 -20.90 17.08
CA LEU A 21 -27.13 -21.60 18.35
C LEU A 21 -28.63 -21.70 18.64
N ASP A 22 -29.06 -22.81 19.25
CA ASP A 22 -30.48 -23.03 19.56
C ASP A 22 -30.99 -22.05 20.64
N GLU A 23 -30.19 -21.79 21.68
CA GLU A 23 -30.51 -20.83 22.75
C GLU A 23 -29.24 -20.10 23.24
N VAL A 24 -29.40 -18.84 23.64
CA VAL A 24 -28.33 -18.00 24.19
C VAL A 24 -28.80 -17.35 25.49
N GLY A 25 -28.03 -17.54 26.57
CA GLY A 25 -28.31 -16.95 27.88
C GLY A 25 -27.87 -15.48 27.96
N VAL A 26 -28.56 -14.69 28.80
CA VAL A 26 -28.33 -13.22 28.81
C VAL A 26 -27.01 -12.77 29.41
N GLU A 27 -26.34 -13.63 30.19
CA GLU A 27 -25.03 -13.37 30.79
C GLU A 27 -23.90 -14.08 30.02
N ASP A 28 -24.22 -14.75 28.90
CA ASP A 28 -23.22 -15.46 28.11
C ASP A 28 -22.33 -14.46 27.35
N ASP A 29 -21.04 -14.74 27.33
CA ASP A 29 -20.04 -13.93 26.63
C ASP A 29 -20.10 -14.23 25.12
N PHE A 30 -20.40 -13.19 24.32
CA PHE A 30 -20.53 -13.27 22.86
C PHE A 30 -19.36 -13.97 22.17
N PHE A 31 -18.14 -13.72 22.65
CA PHE A 31 -16.92 -14.26 22.03
C PHE A 31 -16.60 -15.67 22.54
N ALA A 32 -16.97 -15.99 23.78
CA ALA A 32 -16.89 -17.36 24.30
C ALA A 32 -17.84 -18.31 23.56
N LEU A 33 -18.97 -17.80 23.06
CA LEU A 33 -19.90 -18.54 22.21
C LEU A 33 -19.45 -18.69 20.74
N GLY A 34 -18.23 -18.23 20.41
CA GLY A 34 -17.66 -18.36 19.06
C GLY A 34 -17.90 -17.15 18.17
N GLY A 35 -18.48 -16.07 18.69
CA GLY A 35 -18.59 -14.79 17.97
C GLY A 35 -17.21 -14.23 17.63
N ASP A 36 -17.08 -13.64 16.45
CA ASP A 36 -15.88 -12.93 16.02
C ASP A 36 -16.18 -11.44 15.75
N SER A 37 -15.17 -10.67 15.34
CA SER A 37 -15.35 -9.23 15.10
C SER A 37 -16.27 -8.91 13.92
N LEU A 38 -16.45 -9.84 12.98
CA LEU A 38 -17.38 -9.67 11.86
C LEU A 38 -18.81 -9.97 12.31
N ALA A 39 -19.01 -10.99 13.14
CA ALA A 39 -20.28 -11.29 13.79
C ALA A 39 -20.68 -10.13 14.72
N ALA A 40 -19.78 -9.61 15.56
CA ALA A 40 -20.08 -8.48 16.45
C ALA A 40 -20.51 -7.23 15.67
N LEU A 41 -19.91 -6.97 14.49
CA LEU A 41 -20.31 -5.88 13.61
C LEU A 41 -21.69 -6.13 12.98
N ARG A 42 -21.97 -7.35 12.52
CA ARG A 42 -23.28 -7.71 11.97
C ARG A 42 -24.37 -7.61 13.04
N MET A 43 -24.11 -8.12 14.24
CA MET A 43 -24.98 -7.99 15.41
C MET A 43 -25.31 -6.52 15.69
N ALA A 44 -24.29 -5.65 15.73
CA ALA A 44 -24.48 -4.23 16.02
C ALA A 44 -25.39 -3.55 14.99
N LEU A 45 -25.25 -3.89 13.71
CA LEU A 45 -26.11 -3.37 12.64
C LEU A 45 -27.54 -3.90 12.73
N THR A 46 -27.72 -5.20 12.99
CA THR A 46 -29.05 -5.81 13.14
C THR A 46 -29.79 -5.27 14.37
N VAL A 47 -29.09 -5.05 15.48
CA VAL A 47 -29.67 -4.44 16.69
C VAL A 47 -30.04 -2.98 16.46
N GLU A 48 -29.22 -2.23 15.72
CA GLU A 48 -29.53 -0.85 15.31
C GLU A 48 -30.78 -0.76 14.44
N GLU A 49 -30.93 -1.68 13.48
CA GLU A 49 -32.11 -1.76 12.62
C GLU A 49 -33.37 -2.16 13.40
N ALA A 50 -33.25 -3.09 14.34
CA ALA A 50 -34.38 -3.64 15.09
C ALA A 50 -34.85 -2.75 16.24
N THR A 51 -33.96 -1.96 16.84
CA THR A 51 -34.25 -1.14 18.03
C THR A 51 -34.18 0.37 17.77
N GLY A 52 -33.63 0.78 16.63
CA GLY A 52 -33.39 2.19 16.29
C GLY A 52 -32.27 2.85 17.13
N GLN A 53 -31.56 2.09 17.97
CA GLN A 53 -30.58 2.59 18.92
C GLN A 53 -29.20 2.02 18.61
N ARG A 54 -28.20 2.92 18.62
CA ARG A 54 -26.81 2.54 18.33
C ARG A 54 -26.22 1.65 19.40
N VAL A 55 -25.60 0.56 18.97
CA VAL A 55 -24.88 -0.33 19.89
C VAL A 55 -23.64 0.39 20.41
N PRO A 56 -23.56 0.65 21.73
CA PRO A 56 -22.44 1.35 22.32
C PRO A 56 -21.14 0.55 22.18
N THR A 57 -20.04 1.26 21.88
CA THR A 57 -18.73 0.60 21.67
C THR A 57 -18.16 -0.05 22.93
N ASP A 58 -18.66 0.31 24.12
CA ASP A 58 -18.26 -0.26 25.40
C ASP A 58 -18.84 -1.66 25.64
N PHE A 59 -19.87 -2.08 24.90
CA PHE A 59 -20.39 -3.46 24.88
C PHE A 59 -19.29 -4.51 24.74
N MET A 60 -18.24 -4.23 23.96
CA MET A 60 -17.13 -5.18 23.76
C MET A 60 -16.32 -5.46 25.04
N SER A 61 -16.49 -4.66 26.10
CA SER A 61 -15.80 -4.83 27.38
C SER A 61 -16.54 -5.77 28.32
N VAL A 62 -17.87 -5.86 28.19
CA VAL A 62 -18.74 -6.80 28.91
C VAL A 62 -19.74 -7.31 27.87
N PRO A 63 -19.34 -8.28 27.03
CA PRO A 63 -20.07 -8.64 25.83
C PRO A 63 -21.19 -9.63 26.16
N THR A 64 -22.10 -9.22 27.04
CA THR A 64 -23.30 -9.97 27.42
C THR A 64 -24.55 -9.22 27.01
N ILE A 65 -25.65 -9.94 26.77
CA ILE A 65 -26.93 -9.36 26.39
C ILE A 65 -27.48 -8.47 27.50
N ALA A 66 -27.33 -8.87 28.76
CA ALA A 66 -27.76 -8.10 29.93
C ALA A 66 -27.06 -6.73 29.99
N HIS A 67 -25.75 -6.69 29.73
CA HIS A 67 -25.00 -5.44 29.68
C HIS A 67 -25.44 -4.58 28.49
N LEU A 68 -25.57 -5.17 27.30
CA LEU A 68 -26.02 -4.45 26.11
C LEU A 68 -27.42 -3.83 26.30
N ALA A 69 -28.38 -4.60 26.78
CA ALA A 69 -29.73 -4.15 27.09
C ALA A 69 -29.71 -3.00 28.11
N GLY A 70 -28.92 -3.15 29.17
CA GLY A 70 -28.76 -2.11 30.19
C GLY A 70 -28.16 -0.82 29.65
N THR A 71 -27.27 -0.89 28.66
CA THR A 71 -26.60 0.28 28.06
C THR A 71 -27.53 0.97 27.06
N LEU A 72 -28.28 0.21 26.26
CA LEU A 72 -29.28 0.74 25.35
C LEU A 72 -30.41 1.44 26.11
N LEU A 73 -30.83 0.90 27.25
CA LEU A 73 -31.84 1.54 28.11
C LEU A 73 -31.36 2.85 28.78
N ARG A 74 -30.04 3.08 28.90
CA ARG A 74 -29.47 4.25 29.60
C ARG A 74 -29.19 5.44 28.70
N GLY A 75 -29.06 5.27 27.38
CA GLY A 75 -28.73 6.35 26.43
C GLY A 75 -27.33 6.96 26.65
N PRO A 76 -26.82 7.80 25.71
CA PRO A 76 -25.41 8.18 25.68
C PRO A 76 -25.11 9.31 26.68
N ALA A 77 -24.95 8.97 27.95
CA ALA A 77 -24.17 9.74 28.90
C ALA A 77 -23.60 8.87 30.04
N ALA A 78 -22.29 9.01 30.23
CA ALA A 78 -21.50 8.60 31.39
C ALA A 78 -21.02 7.14 31.47
N SER A 79 -19.72 6.94 31.21
CA SER A 79 -18.89 6.06 32.05
C SER A 79 -17.38 6.36 31.92
N GLN A 80 -16.87 7.05 32.94
CA GLN A 80 -15.50 6.87 33.47
C GLN A 80 -15.65 6.48 34.94
N ALA A 81 -15.02 5.36 35.34
CA ALA A 81 -14.50 4.99 36.67
C ALA A 81 -14.40 3.43 36.75
N VAL A 82 -13.21 2.80 36.80
CA VAL A 82 -12.38 2.48 38.00
C VAL A 82 -12.96 1.25 38.77
N THR A 83 -12.31 0.16 39.20
CA THR A 83 -10.91 -0.33 39.37
C THR A 83 -10.87 -1.75 39.99
N GLY A 84 -9.73 -2.47 39.85
CA GLY A 84 -9.11 -3.40 40.86
C GLY A 84 -9.62 -4.86 40.89
N ASP A 85 -8.84 -5.93 41.19
CA ASP A 85 -7.64 -6.13 42.03
C ASP A 85 -7.04 -7.55 41.73
N ALA A 86 -5.80 -7.70 41.28
CA ALA A 86 -4.57 -8.21 41.95
C ALA A 86 -4.57 -9.61 42.63
N GLY A 87 -3.62 -10.46 42.18
CA GLY A 87 -3.09 -11.66 42.85
C GLY A 87 -2.01 -12.35 41.99
N SER A 88 -0.77 -12.44 42.45
CA SER A 88 0.44 -12.92 41.71
C SER A 88 1.25 -13.94 42.56
N PRO A 89 2.45 -14.43 42.15
CA PRO A 89 2.80 -15.36 41.05
C PRO A 89 3.78 -16.51 41.49
N SER A 90 4.07 -17.56 40.69
CA SER A 90 5.34 -17.82 39.95
C SER A 90 5.64 -19.35 39.85
N PRO A 91 6.61 -19.87 39.04
CA PRO A 91 6.97 -19.54 37.66
C PRO A 91 7.18 -20.82 36.77
N MET A 92 7.00 -20.72 35.45
CA MET A 92 7.64 -21.65 34.51
C MET A 92 8.13 -20.86 33.29
N ILE A 93 9.40 -21.09 32.95
CA ILE A 93 10.12 -20.44 31.85
C ILE A 93 9.55 -20.97 30.53
N ALA A 94 8.69 -20.18 29.89
CA ALA A 94 8.24 -20.38 28.52
C ALA A 94 8.92 -19.36 27.60
N SER A 95 9.63 -19.87 26.60
CA SER A 95 10.10 -19.12 25.43
C SER A 95 8.92 -18.40 24.77
N THR A 96 8.77 -17.12 25.05
CA THR A 96 7.73 -16.26 24.47
C THR A 96 8.29 -15.54 23.26
N LYS A 97 7.86 -15.93 22.05
CA LYS A 97 7.73 -14.94 20.98
C LYS A 97 6.74 -13.89 21.50
N PRO A 98 7.04 -12.58 21.47
CA PRO A 98 6.15 -11.59 22.04
C PRO A 98 4.80 -11.62 21.31
N THR A 99 3.75 -12.01 22.02
CA THR A 99 2.36 -11.85 21.57
C THR A 99 2.08 -10.35 21.49
N ARG A 100 2.06 -9.81 20.26
CA ARG A 100 1.74 -8.40 20.03
C ARG A 100 0.35 -8.10 20.58
N SER A 101 0.25 -7.06 21.41
CA SER A 101 -1.01 -6.51 21.91
C SER A 101 -1.99 -6.25 20.78
N LEU A 102 -3.30 -6.44 21.01
CA LEU A 102 -4.37 -6.09 20.06
C LEU A 102 -4.24 -4.62 19.61
N ARG A 103 -3.81 -3.72 20.50
CA ARG A 103 -3.51 -2.32 20.16
C ARG A 103 -2.36 -2.19 19.17
N ASP A 104 -1.35 -3.03 19.26
CA ASP A 104 -0.20 -3.01 18.34
C ASP A 104 -0.54 -3.62 16.98
N LYS A 105 -1.45 -4.61 16.95
CA LYS A 105 -2.02 -5.15 15.70
C LYS A 105 -2.88 -4.10 15.00
N LEU A 106 -3.77 -3.42 15.73
CA LEU A 106 -4.63 -2.36 15.20
C LEU A 106 -3.81 -1.15 14.71
N ARG A 107 -2.77 -0.74 15.46
CA ARG A 107 -1.84 0.32 15.02
C ARG A 107 -1.08 -0.05 13.75
N ALA A 108 -0.67 -1.31 13.60
CA ALA A 108 0.00 -1.78 12.40
C ALA A 108 -0.94 -1.71 11.18
N GLN A 109 -2.17 -2.18 11.33
CA GLN A 109 -3.19 -2.14 10.27
C GLN A 109 -3.52 -0.70 9.85
N VAL A 110 -3.72 0.22 10.79
CA VAL A 110 -3.96 1.64 10.49
C VAL A 110 -2.77 2.30 9.78
N LEU A 111 -1.53 1.92 10.10
CA LEU A 111 -0.33 2.46 9.44
C LEU A 111 -0.08 1.88 8.04
N GLU A 112 -0.51 0.64 7.79
CA GLU A 112 -0.31 -0.04 6.51
C GLU A 112 -1.41 0.32 5.50
N ASP A 113 -2.67 0.22 5.91
CA ASP A 113 -3.81 0.38 5.00
C ASP A 113 -4.35 1.82 4.97
N GLY A 114 -4.17 2.56 6.05
CA GLY A 114 -4.77 3.89 6.22
C GLY A 114 -6.28 3.82 6.46
N PRO A 115 -6.98 4.97 6.46
CA PRO A 115 -8.42 5.04 6.72
C PRO A 115 -9.20 4.61 5.47
N LEU A 116 -9.32 3.30 5.28
CA LEU A 116 -10.17 2.68 4.27
C LEU A 116 -11.34 1.97 4.94
N TRP A 117 -12.56 2.42 4.65
CA TRP A 117 -13.78 1.76 5.11
C TRP A 117 -14.73 1.56 3.93
N HIS A 118 -15.09 0.31 3.61
CA HIS A 118 -16.04 -0.04 2.53
C HIS A 118 -15.67 0.56 1.16
N GLY A 119 -14.37 0.60 0.85
CA GLY A 119 -13.86 1.23 -0.37
C GLY A 119 -13.86 2.76 -0.33
N HIS A 120 -14.53 3.41 0.62
CA HIS A 120 -14.46 4.84 0.85
C HIS A 120 -13.22 5.20 1.69
N GLY A 121 -12.43 6.12 1.16
CA GLY A 121 -11.29 6.71 1.85
C GLY A 121 -11.49 8.21 1.95
N LEU A 122 -10.81 8.84 2.91
CA LEU A 122 -10.76 10.30 3.00
C LEU A 122 -10.34 10.90 1.64
N PRO A 123 -10.90 12.07 1.25
CA PRO A 123 -10.38 12.82 0.11
C PRO A 123 -8.86 12.97 0.22
N TYR A 124 -8.16 12.87 -0.91
CA TYR A 124 -6.70 12.75 -0.93
C TYR A 124 -6.01 13.80 -0.05
N GLY A 125 -6.38 15.08 -0.20
CA GLY A 125 -5.80 16.16 0.58
C GLY A 125 -6.14 16.15 2.08
N VAL A 126 -7.29 15.61 2.47
CA VAL A 126 -7.61 15.40 3.90
C VAL A 126 -6.74 14.28 4.46
N GLY A 127 -6.67 13.15 3.75
CA GLY A 127 -5.88 12.02 4.21
C GLY A 127 -4.38 12.29 4.23
N VAL A 128 -3.80 13.06 3.29
CA VAL A 128 -2.39 13.48 3.37
C VAL A 128 -2.12 14.30 4.63
N ARG A 129 -3.01 15.23 5.00
CA ARG A 129 -2.86 16.02 6.23
C ARG A 129 -2.89 15.13 7.47
N TRP A 130 -3.79 14.16 7.51
CA TRP A 130 -3.88 13.19 8.59
C TRP A 130 -2.67 12.26 8.64
N GLN A 131 -2.21 11.76 7.49
CA GLN A 131 -1.01 10.94 7.39
C GLN A 131 0.21 11.71 7.93
N ARG A 132 0.35 12.99 7.55
CA ARG A 132 1.42 13.87 8.04
C ARG A 132 1.38 14.06 9.56
N TRP A 133 0.18 14.26 10.12
CA TRP A 133 0.01 14.32 11.58
C TRP A 133 0.39 12.99 12.26
N LEU A 134 0.02 11.85 11.67
CA LEU A 134 0.32 10.52 12.19
C LEU A 134 1.83 10.23 12.18
N ILE A 135 2.51 10.47 11.05
CA ILE A 135 3.96 10.19 10.92
C ILE A 135 4.83 11.15 11.73
N ALA A 136 4.28 12.29 12.15
CA ALA A 136 4.94 13.21 13.08
C ALA A 136 4.99 12.66 14.51
N GLN A 137 4.16 11.66 14.85
CA GLN A 137 4.11 11.10 16.20
C GLN A 137 5.41 10.33 16.55
N PRO A 138 6.00 10.52 17.74
CA PRO A 138 7.27 9.88 18.12
C PRO A 138 7.22 8.34 18.11
N TRP A 139 6.06 7.76 18.36
CA TRP A 139 5.89 6.30 18.36
C TRP A 139 5.93 5.70 16.95
N VAL A 140 5.49 6.44 15.92
CA VAL A 140 5.57 5.99 14.52
C VAL A 140 7.01 5.93 14.06
N ARG A 141 7.81 6.95 14.40
CA ARG A 141 9.26 6.95 14.15
C ARG A 141 9.96 5.79 14.85
N ARG A 142 9.60 5.50 16.11
CA ARG A 142 10.12 4.33 16.83
C ARG A 142 9.73 3.01 16.15
N ARG A 143 8.49 2.88 15.68
CA ARG A 143 7.98 1.69 15.00
C ARG A 143 8.69 1.40 13.67
N TYR A 144 9.15 2.44 12.97
CA TYR A 144 9.87 2.34 11.69
C TYR A 144 11.36 2.70 11.79
N ALA A 145 11.95 2.67 12.99
CA ALA A 145 13.32 3.11 13.21
C ALA A 145 14.33 2.37 12.33
N ARG A 146 14.13 1.06 12.12
CA ARG A 146 14.99 0.23 11.25
C ARG A 146 14.94 0.70 9.80
N GLN A 147 13.75 1.01 9.29
CA GLN A 147 13.56 1.45 7.91
C GLN A 147 14.06 2.87 7.71
N LEU A 148 13.86 3.74 8.70
CA LEU A 148 14.41 5.11 8.68
C LEU A 148 15.94 5.11 8.72
N ALA A 149 16.56 4.17 9.44
CA ALA A 149 18.02 4.01 9.43
C ALA A 149 18.58 3.69 8.03
N LEU A 150 17.82 3.01 7.16
CA LEU A 150 18.22 2.78 5.76
C LEU A 150 18.24 4.09 4.97
N VAL A 151 17.23 4.94 5.19
CA VAL A 151 17.12 6.24 4.53
C VAL A 151 18.25 7.16 4.98
N GLU A 152 18.58 7.14 6.27
CA GLU A 152 19.71 7.88 6.84
C GLU A 152 21.05 7.38 6.30
N ARG A 153 21.24 6.06 6.21
CA ARG A 153 22.45 5.46 5.62
C ARG A 153 22.62 5.88 4.16
N TRP A 154 21.56 5.84 3.36
CA TRP A 154 21.60 6.34 1.98
C TRP A 154 21.93 7.83 1.92
N SER A 155 21.34 8.65 2.79
CA SER A 155 21.65 10.09 2.85
C SER A 155 23.14 10.33 3.11
N ALA A 156 23.73 9.56 4.02
CA ALA A 156 25.14 9.63 4.36
C ALA A 156 26.04 9.18 3.19
N GLU A 157 25.74 8.05 2.55
CA GLU A 157 26.52 7.56 1.39
C GLU A 157 26.47 8.51 0.19
N LEU A 158 25.34 9.19 -0.01
CA LEU A 158 25.15 10.17 -1.09
C LEU A 158 25.69 11.56 -0.74
N SER A 159 26.23 11.76 0.45
CA SER A 159 26.68 13.06 0.96
C SER A 159 25.59 14.15 0.87
N ILE A 160 24.32 13.76 1.00
CA ILE A 160 23.18 14.69 1.01
C ILE A 160 23.03 15.19 2.44
N LEU A 161 23.57 16.39 2.70
CA LEU A 161 23.62 17.03 4.02
C LEU A 161 22.29 17.70 4.43
N ASP A 162 21.37 17.92 3.47
CA ASP A 162 20.07 18.50 3.78
C ASP A 162 19.08 17.48 4.36
N SER A 163 18.51 17.88 5.50
CA SER A 163 17.24 17.45 6.09
C SER A 163 16.98 15.92 6.13
N GLY A 164 17.84 15.13 6.80
CA GLY A 164 17.54 13.72 7.12
C GLY A 164 16.14 13.50 7.73
N ARG A 165 15.63 14.50 8.47
CA ARG A 165 14.24 14.56 8.96
C ARG A 165 13.20 14.65 7.85
N GLU A 166 13.45 15.41 6.80
CA GLU A 166 12.60 15.55 5.63
C GLU A 166 12.61 14.28 4.78
N ARG A 167 13.80 13.71 4.50
CA ARG A 167 13.93 12.43 3.79
C ARG A 167 13.22 11.29 4.52
N ALA A 168 13.32 11.24 5.84
CA ALA A 168 12.53 10.32 6.67
C ALA A 168 11.02 10.57 6.55
N THR A 169 10.58 11.83 6.49
CA THR A 169 9.17 12.19 6.29
C THR A 169 8.67 11.76 4.93
N ILE A 170 9.41 12.04 3.86
CA ILE A 170 9.14 11.58 2.49
C ILE A 170 9.02 10.05 2.46
N SER A 171 9.96 9.34 3.11
CA SER A 171 9.94 7.89 3.15
C SER A 171 8.73 7.31 3.87
N LEU A 172 8.35 7.89 5.01
CA LEU A 172 7.13 7.49 5.71
C LEU A 172 5.89 7.78 4.87
N LEU A 173 5.80 8.94 4.22
CA LEU A 173 4.69 9.28 3.32
C LEU A 173 4.58 8.26 2.19
N ALA A 174 5.69 7.93 1.52
CA ALA A 174 5.71 6.99 0.40
C ALA A 174 5.39 5.55 0.81
N ASN A 175 5.75 5.12 2.03
CA ASN A 175 5.68 3.72 2.46
C ASN A 175 4.52 3.37 3.39
N THR A 176 3.76 4.34 3.89
CA THR A 176 2.56 4.12 4.73
C THR A 176 1.28 4.45 3.97
N TRP A 177 0.14 3.92 4.42
CA TRP A 177 -1.19 4.17 3.84
C TRP A 177 -1.26 3.88 2.34
N LEU A 178 -0.63 2.79 1.90
CA LEU A 178 -0.53 2.41 0.49
C LEU A 178 -1.91 2.07 -0.09
N GLY A 179 -2.71 1.32 0.68
CA GLY A 179 -4.07 0.96 0.32
C GLY A 179 -4.94 2.20 0.11
N TRP A 180 -4.99 3.07 1.14
CA TRP A 180 -5.75 4.32 1.09
C TRP A 180 -5.32 5.19 -0.08
N ARG A 181 -4.02 5.38 -0.29
CA ARG A 181 -3.48 6.21 -1.38
C ARG A 181 -3.96 5.72 -2.74
N LYS A 182 -3.86 4.41 -2.99
CA LYS A 182 -4.29 3.79 -4.24
C LYS A 182 -5.78 4.02 -4.49
N ALA A 183 -6.62 3.85 -3.47
CA ALA A 183 -8.07 4.04 -3.57
C ALA A 183 -8.48 5.52 -3.71
N ALA A 184 -7.78 6.42 -3.02
CA ALA A 184 -8.05 7.86 -3.09
C ALA A 184 -7.68 8.42 -4.48
N LEU A 185 -6.50 8.08 -4.99
CA LEU A 185 -6.03 8.60 -6.29
C LEU A 185 -6.87 8.11 -7.47
N SER A 186 -7.44 6.90 -7.42
CA SER A 186 -8.29 6.41 -8.50
C SER A 186 -9.63 7.18 -8.61
N ARG A 187 -10.08 7.81 -7.52
CA ARG A 187 -11.37 8.51 -7.44
C ARG A 187 -11.28 10.02 -7.62
N VAL A 188 -10.10 10.60 -7.44
CA VAL A 188 -9.89 12.05 -7.61
C VAL A 188 -10.07 12.41 -9.08
N THR A 189 -10.99 13.34 -9.38
CA THR A 189 -11.26 13.81 -10.75
C THR A 189 -10.17 14.75 -11.25
N ASP A 190 -9.73 15.70 -10.40
CA ASP A 190 -8.63 16.62 -10.68
C ASP A 190 -7.40 16.27 -9.83
N LEU A 191 -6.37 15.72 -10.47
CA LEU A 191 -5.13 15.32 -9.83
C LEU A 191 -4.15 16.48 -9.64
N SER A 192 -4.37 17.64 -10.27
CA SER A 192 -3.37 18.72 -10.40
C SER A 192 -2.91 19.31 -9.07
N ASP A 193 -3.78 19.33 -8.06
CA ASP A 193 -3.47 19.81 -6.70
C ASP A 193 -2.40 18.94 -5.99
N TRP A 194 -2.29 17.67 -6.37
CA TRP A 194 -1.52 16.66 -5.62
C TRP A 194 -0.52 15.89 -6.45
N VAL A 195 -0.69 15.89 -7.78
CA VAL A 195 0.14 15.18 -8.74
C VAL A 195 0.64 16.18 -9.77
N THR A 196 1.95 16.38 -9.80
CA THR A 196 2.61 17.11 -10.88
C THR A 196 3.17 16.11 -11.89
N VAL A 197 2.86 16.31 -13.16
CA VAL A 197 3.32 15.44 -14.25
C VAL A 197 4.20 16.26 -15.18
N ASN A 198 5.50 15.96 -15.17
CA ASN A 198 6.45 16.47 -16.15
C ASN A 198 6.51 15.47 -17.32
N ASP A 199 5.72 15.72 -18.36
CA ASP A 199 5.59 14.86 -19.54
C ASP A 199 5.80 15.65 -20.84
N PRO A 200 7.05 16.08 -21.13
CA PRO A 200 7.34 16.85 -22.33
C PRO A 200 7.20 16.01 -23.62
N TYR A 201 7.12 14.68 -23.49
CA TYR A 201 6.98 13.73 -24.60
C TYR A 201 5.53 13.34 -24.89
N GLN A 202 4.57 13.91 -24.15
CA GLN A 202 3.13 13.69 -24.31
C GLN A 202 2.71 12.22 -24.24
N ILE A 203 3.41 11.43 -23.43
CA ILE A 203 3.15 9.99 -23.31
C ILE A 203 1.99 9.74 -22.32
N LEU A 204 1.93 10.47 -21.22
CA LEU A 204 0.88 10.33 -20.21
C LEU A 204 -0.28 11.29 -20.48
N LEU A 205 0.02 12.54 -20.82
CA LEU A 205 -0.96 13.63 -20.89
C LEU A 205 -1.55 13.87 -22.29
N GLY A 206 -0.85 13.44 -23.34
CA GLY A 206 -1.23 13.74 -24.72
C GLY A 206 -1.34 12.52 -25.61
N THR A 207 -1.24 12.76 -26.92
CA THR A 207 -1.22 11.70 -27.93
C THR A 207 0.21 11.22 -28.11
N SER A 208 0.46 9.94 -27.83
CA SER A 208 1.78 9.33 -27.98
C SER A 208 2.33 9.54 -29.39
N PRO A 209 3.55 10.08 -29.55
CA PRO A 209 4.18 10.23 -30.86
C PRO A 209 4.64 8.87 -31.44
N PHE A 210 4.58 7.79 -30.65
CA PHE A 210 5.04 6.45 -31.04
C PHE A 210 3.89 5.60 -31.62
N PRO A 211 3.92 5.27 -32.93
CA PRO A 211 2.85 4.51 -33.58
C PRO A 211 2.67 3.10 -33.00
N THR A 212 3.77 2.49 -32.56
CA THR A 212 3.84 1.16 -31.94
C THR A 212 3.64 1.20 -30.42
N GLY A 213 3.26 2.35 -29.86
CA GLY A 213 3.01 2.51 -28.42
C GLY A 213 4.29 2.70 -27.60
N ALA A 214 4.13 2.67 -26.28
CA ALA A 214 5.20 2.94 -25.33
C ALA A 214 5.19 1.97 -24.15
N VAL A 215 6.37 1.47 -23.80
CA VAL A 215 6.64 0.69 -22.59
C VAL A 215 7.19 1.63 -21.51
N LEU A 216 6.42 1.85 -20.45
CA LEU A 216 6.85 2.63 -19.30
C LEU A 216 7.67 1.76 -18.35
N ALA A 217 8.95 2.06 -18.21
CA ALA A 217 9.84 1.47 -17.24
C ALA A 217 9.75 2.25 -15.92
N VAL A 218 9.08 1.69 -14.92
CA VAL A 218 8.76 2.38 -13.65
C VAL A 218 9.50 1.74 -12.48
N SER A 219 10.11 2.55 -11.62
CA SER A 219 10.72 2.09 -10.35
C SER A 219 9.68 1.77 -9.27
N HIS A 220 10.00 0.89 -8.31
CA HIS A 220 9.14 0.61 -7.14
C HIS A 220 9.15 1.74 -6.09
N ALA A 221 8.86 2.97 -6.50
CA ALA A 221 8.71 4.12 -5.62
C ALA A 221 7.24 4.34 -5.21
N GLY A 222 7.01 4.44 -3.89
CA GLY A 222 5.75 4.83 -3.23
C GLY A 222 4.50 3.96 -3.46
N ARG A 223 4.62 2.86 -4.22
CA ARG A 223 3.51 2.00 -4.70
C ARG A 223 2.22 2.78 -4.94
N ILE A 224 2.28 3.83 -5.75
CA ILE A 224 1.10 4.63 -6.16
C ILE A 224 0.17 3.86 -7.11
N GLY A 225 0.23 2.53 -7.12
CA GLY A 225 -0.53 1.65 -7.97
C GLY A 225 -0.19 1.83 -9.44
N LEU A 226 -1.23 1.93 -10.26
CA LEU A 226 -1.16 2.10 -11.71
C LEU A 226 -1.38 3.57 -12.11
N LEU A 227 -1.01 4.54 -11.26
CA LEU A 227 -1.33 5.96 -11.51
C LEU A 227 -0.89 6.47 -12.90
N PRO A 228 0.33 6.18 -13.41
CA PRO A 228 0.68 6.57 -14.78
C PRO A 228 -0.30 6.02 -15.82
N LEU A 229 -0.75 4.76 -15.66
CA LEU A 229 -1.74 4.16 -16.56
C LEU A 229 -3.15 4.72 -16.36
N GLU A 230 -3.52 5.11 -15.13
CA GLU A 230 -4.80 5.79 -14.87
C GLU A 230 -4.83 7.15 -15.59
N ILE A 231 -3.73 7.91 -15.56
CA ILE A 231 -3.60 9.16 -16.32
C ILE A 231 -3.77 8.88 -17.82
N CYS A 232 -3.07 7.88 -18.37
CA CYS A 232 -3.22 7.48 -19.76
C CYS A 232 -4.68 7.09 -20.11
N ARG A 233 -5.35 6.30 -19.26
CA ARG A 233 -6.76 5.88 -19.49
C ARG A 233 -7.71 7.04 -19.52
N ARG A 234 -7.52 8.04 -18.65
CA ARG A 234 -8.33 9.27 -18.62
C ARG A 234 -8.14 10.10 -19.89
N ASN A 235 -6.96 10.03 -20.50
CA ASN A 235 -6.68 10.61 -21.81
C ASN A 235 -7.07 9.67 -22.99
N GLY A 236 -7.93 8.68 -22.74
CA GLY A 236 -8.51 7.82 -23.78
C GLY A 236 -7.57 6.74 -24.33
N ARG A 237 -6.44 6.46 -23.67
CA ARG A 237 -5.46 5.48 -24.16
C ARG A 237 -5.74 4.07 -23.66
N GLU A 238 -5.52 3.09 -24.52
CA GLU A 238 -5.47 1.68 -24.12
C GLU A 238 -4.22 1.43 -23.27
N THR A 239 -4.39 0.77 -22.12
CA THR A 239 -3.29 0.56 -21.16
C THR A 239 -3.20 -0.87 -20.67
N GLY A 240 -1.98 -1.34 -20.44
CA GLY A 240 -1.69 -2.63 -19.81
C GLY A 240 -0.61 -2.50 -18.74
N SER A 241 -0.51 -3.51 -17.87
CA SER A 241 0.53 -3.60 -16.84
C SER A 241 1.06 -5.01 -16.82
N ILE A 242 2.38 -5.15 -16.73
CA ILE A 242 3.02 -6.42 -16.41
C ILE A 242 3.43 -6.38 -14.94
N ILE A 243 2.86 -7.30 -14.18
CA ILE A 243 3.20 -7.53 -12.78
C ILE A 243 3.95 -8.85 -12.75
N GLY A 244 5.09 -8.89 -12.08
CA GLY A 244 5.74 -10.15 -11.79
C GLY A 244 6.09 -10.31 -10.31
N GLY A 245 6.63 -11.48 -9.99
CA GLY A 245 6.81 -11.98 -8.63
C GLY A 245 5.90 -13.19 -8.37
N GLU A 246 6.26 -14.05 -7.43
CA GLU A 246 5.34 -15.07 -6.92
C GLU A 246 4.13 -14.35 -6.28
N PRO A 247 2.88 -14.68 -6.66
CA PRO A 247 2.42 -15.99 -7.15
C PRO A 247 1.98 -16.00 -8.62
N VAL A 248 2.52 -15.13 -9.50
CA VAL A 248 2.11 -15.13 -10.91
C VAL A 248 2.68 -16.35 -11.62
N GLY A 249 1.85 -17.39 -11.76
CA GLY A 249 2.22 -18.62 -12.47
C GLY A 249 2.61 -18.37 -13.94
N PRO A 250 3.38 -19.28 -14.57
CA PRO A 250 3.91 -19.09 -15.92
C PRO A 250 2.83 -18.83 -16.97
N LEU A 251 1.67 -19.50 -16.86
CA LEU A 251 0.55 -19.32 -17.77
C LEU A 251 -0.01 -17.89 -17.73
N LEU A 252 -0.27 -17.38 -16.53
CA LEU A 252 -0.79 -16.02 -16.33
C LEU A 252 0.20 -14.97 -16.83
N ARG A 253 1.50 -15.19 -16.62
CA ARG A 253 2.55 -14.31 -17.14
C ARG A 253 2.56 -14.27 -18.68
N SER A 254 2.43 -15.43 -19.34
CA SER A 254 2.34 -15.50 -20.81
C SER A 254 1.10 -14.78 -21.33
N GLU A 255 -0.05 -14.93 -20.67
CA GLU A 255 -1.28 -14.21 -21.02
C GLU A 255 -1.11 -12.69 -20.90
N MET A 256 -0.46 -12.23 -19.82
CA MET A 256 -0.15 -10.81 -19.62
C MET A 256 0.77 -10.26 -20.71
N LEU A 257 1.78 -11.02 -21.13
CA LEU A 257 2.67 -10.65 -22.24
C LEU A 257 1.92 -10.54 -23.57
N LEU A 258 1.12 -11.54 -23.93
CA LEU A 258 0.30 -11.52 -25.15
C LEU A 258 -0.71 -10.37 -25.16
N LYS A 259 -1.26 -10.01 -24.00
CA LYS A 259 -2.14 -8.84 -23.87
C LYS A 259 -1.36 -7.54 -24.02
N ALA A 260 -0.18 -7.44 -23.40
CA ALA A 260 0.70 -6.29 -23.50
C ALA A 260 1.14 -6.02 -24.95
N GLU A 261 1.55 -7.06 -25.68
CA GLU A 261 1.93 -6.95 -27.09
C GLU A 261 0.79 -6.40 -27.96
N ARG A 262 -0.44 -6.90 -27.77
CA ARG A 262 -1.63 -6.41 -28.49
C ARG A 262 -1.93 -4.93 -28.20
N ILE A 263 -1.77 -4.51 -26.94
CA ILE A 263 -1.97 -3.11 -26.55
C ILE A 263 -0.93 -2.22 -27.23
N LEU A 264 0.34 -2.64 -27.24
CA LEU A 264 1.42 -1.89 -27.87
C LEU A 264 1.25 -1.79 -29.39
N GLN A 265 0.92 -2.89 -30.07
CA GLN A 265 0.64 -2.90 -31.52
C GLN A 265 -0.47 -1.93 -31.95
N ARG A 266 -1.34 -1.51 -31.02
CA ARG A 266 -2.42 -0.52 -31.25
C ARG A 266 -2.05 0.90 -30.82
N GLY A 267 -0.79 1.17 -30.50
CA GLY A 267 -0.33 2.47 -30.02
C GLY A 267 -0.59 2.73 -28.52
N GLY A 268 -0.94 1.69 -27.75
CA GLY A 268 -1.24 1.79 -26.33
C GLY A 268 -0.01 1.98 -25.43
N VAL A 269 -0.24 1.93 -24.11
CA VAL A 269 0.82 2.03 -23.08
C VAL A 269 0.88 0.76 -22.26
N VAL A 270 2.07 0.21 -22.07
CA VAL A 270 2.28 -0.86 -21.11
C VAL A 270 3.25 -0.42 -20.03
N MET A 271 2.88 -0.57 -18.77
CA MET A 271 3.78 -0.33 -17.64
C MET A 271 4.45 -1.63 -17.18
N VAL A 272 5.75 -1.58 -16.96
CA VAL A 272 6.56 -2.67 -16.44
C VAL A 272 7.42 -2.15 -15.30
N ALA A 273 7.46 -2.88 -14.19
CA ALA A 273 8.38 -2.56 -13.11
C ALA A 273 9.82 -2.87 -13.56
N ALA A 274 10.67 -1.85 -13.62
CA ALA A 274 11.96 -1.93 -14.31
C ALA A 274 13.18 -2.11 -13.38
N ASP A 275 12.97 -2.05 -12.07
CA ASP A 275 13.99 -2.22 -11.04
C ASP A 275 13.89 -3.59 -10.33
N GLY A 276 13.15 -4.53 -10.92
CA GLY A 276 13.08 -5.93 -10.53
C GLY A 276 14.02 -6.84 -11.33
N LEU A 277 14.08 -8.10 -10.94
CA LEU A 277 14.86 -9.15 -11.61
C LEU A 277 13.94 -9.97 -12.53
N GLN A 278 13.36 -9.32 -13.54
CA GLN A 278 12.38 -9.95 -14.43
C GLN A 278 12.81 -9.77 -15.87
N GLY A 279 13.66 -10.66 -16.36
CA GLY A 279 14.14 -10.68 -17.74
C GLY A 279 15.11 -11.83 -17.96
N HIS A 280 15.36 -12.18 -19.21
CA HIS A 280 16.32 -13.21 -19.59
C HIS A 280 17.76 -12.70 -19.57
N TYR A 281 17.94 -11.39 -19.75
CA TYR A 281 19.25 -10.75 -19.80
C TYR A 281 19.49 -9.89 -18.56
N ALA A 282 20.56 -10.23 -17.83
CA ALA A 282 21.06 -9.44 -16.72
C ALA A 282 22.18 -8.51 -17.19
N VAL A 283 22.12 -7.27 -16.74
CA VAL A 283 23.17 -6.28 -16.93
C VAL A 283 23.57 -5.72 -15.58
N ASP A 284 24.86 -5.84 -15.26
CA ASP A 284 25.39 -5.29 -14.03
C ASP A 284 25.90 -3.87 -14.24
N VAL A 285 25.32 -2.93 -13.49
CA VAL A 285 25.64 -1.51 -13.56
C VAL A 285 26.30 -1.07 -12.25
N PRO A 286 27.36 -0.24 -12.30
CA PRO A 286 27.91 0.39 -11.09
C PRO A 286 26.85 1.20 -10.34
N PHE A 287 26.73 1.00 -9.03
CA PHE A 287 25.70 1.59 -8.19
C PHE A 287 26.29 2.02 -6.85
N TRP A 288 26.77 3.27 -6.77
CA TRP A 288 27.26 3.90 -5.53
C TRP A 288 28.19 3.02 -4.68
N GLY A 289 29.35 2.67 -5.26
CA GLY A 289 30.36 1.81 -4.61
C GLY A 289 30.06 0.31 -4.66
N ARG A 290 28.93 -0.08 -5.27
CA ARG A 290 28.49 -1.47 -5.44
C ARG A 290 28.20 -1.77 -6.91
N ARG A 291 27.81 -3.01 -7.20
CA ARG A 291 27.25 -3.41 -8.50
C ARG A 291 25.80 -3.82 -8.31
N ARG A 292 24.93 -3.40 -9.23
CA ARG A 292 23.52 -3.78 -9.25
C ARG A 292 23.16 -4.42 -10.57
N SER A 293 22.56 -5.60 -10.50
CA SER A 293 22.04 -6.29 -11.68
C SER A 293 20.64 -5.79 -12.03
N PHE A 294 20.42 -5.48 -13.30
CA PHE A 294 19.13 -5.15 -13.87
C PHE A 294 18.73 -6.23 -14.87
N GLN A 295 17.53 -6.79 -14.70
CA GLN A 295 16.91 -7.68 -15.69
C GLN A 295 15.61 -7.04 -16.15
N MET A 296 15.66 -6.37 -17.30
CA MET A 296 14.55 -5.56 -17.79
C MET A 296 13.74 -6.27 -18.85
N GLY A 297 12.68 -6.96 -18.43
CA GLY A 297 11.61 -7.43 -19.32
C GLY A 297 10.93 -6.27 -20.05
N ALA A 298 11.02 -5.05 -19.52
CA ALA A 298 10.59 -3.83 -20.21
C ALA A 298 11.38 -3.59 -21.51
N ALA A 299 12.71 -3.80 -21.49
CA ALA A 299 13.55 -3.65 -22.66
C ALA A 299 13.30 -4.78 -23.68
N GLU A 300 13.10 -6.00 -23.21
CA GLU A 300 12.70 -7.13 -24.06
C GLU A 300 11.39 -6.83 -24.79
N LEU A 301 10.35 -6.44 -24.05
CA LEU A 301 9.05 -6.12 -24.62
C LEU A 301 9.11 -4.95 -25.61
N ALA A 302 9.86 -3.89 -25.29
CA ALA A 302 10.00 -2.75 -26.18
C ALA A 302 10.68 -3.13 -27.50
N VAL A 303 11.75 -3.94 -27.44
CA VAL A 303 12.48 -4.38 -28.64
C VAL A 303 11.64 -5.35 -29.48
N THR A 304 10.94 -6.31 -28.87
CA THR A 304 10.12 -7.28 -29.62
C THR A 304 8.92 -6.66 -30.31
N THR A 305 8.32 -5.63 -29.71
CA THR A 305 7.15 -4.92 -30.25
C THR A 305 7.51 -3.71 -31.11
N GLY A 306 8.77 -3.27 -31.09
CA GLY A 306 9.20 -2.03 -31.72
C GLY A 306 8.65 -0.77 -31.03
N SER A 307 8.24 -0.88 -29.77
CA SER A 307 7.70 0.23 -28.96
C SER A 307 8.81 1.10 -28.39
N ALA A 308 8.48 2.34 -28.04
CA ALA A 308 9.40 3.19 -27.27
C ALA A 308 9.58 2.66 -25.84
N LEU A 309 10.82 2.61 -25.33
CA LEU A 309 11.11 2.32 -23.93
C LEU A 309 11.31 3.63 -23.17
N VAL A 310 10.46 3.91 -22.19
CA VAL A 310 10.42 5.22 -21.54
C VAL A 310 10.53 5.08 -20.02
N PRO A 311 11.64 5.52 -19.40
CA PRO A 311 11.77 5.56 -17.96
C PRO A 311 10.85 6.61 -17.34
N VAL A 312 10.16 6.23 -16.27
CA VAL A 312 9.31 7.13 -15.48
C VAL A 312 9.68 7.02 -14.01
N TYR A 313 10.01 8.15 -13.40
CA TYR A 313 10.36 8.24 -11.99
C TYR A 313 9.25 8.89 -11.19
N ILE A 314 9.07 8.38 -9.97
CA ILE A 314 8.01 8.79 -9.07
C ILE A 314 8.68 9.29 -7.79
N THR A 315 8.41 10.54 -7.42
CA THR A 315 8.91 11.11 -6.17
C THR A 315 7.79 11.71 -5.33
N PHE A 316 8.05 11.79 -4.04
CA PHE A 316 7.20 12.47 -3.06
C PHE A 316 7.94 13.65 -2.47
N ASP A 317 7.23 14.75 -2.22
CA ASP A 317 7.73 15.83 -1.39
C ASP A 317 7.26 15.70 0.08
N ALA A 318 7.82 16.52 0.97
CA ALA A 318 7.47 16.51 2.39
C ALA A 318 6.03 17.02 2.69
N ARG A 319 5.35 17.61 1.69
CA ARG A 319 3.94 18.00 1.76
C ARG A 319 3.01 16.87 1.35
N GLY A 320 3.55 15.79 0.76
CA GLY A 320 2.79 14.64 0.28
C GLY A 320 2.29 14.80 -1.15
N ARG A 321 2.84 15.73 -1.94
CA ARG A 321 2.59 15.77 -3.39
C ARG A 321 3.43 14.72 -4.09
N ILE A 322 2.87 14.17 -5.16
CA ILE A 322 3.50 13.17 -6.04
C ILE A 322 4.00 13.89 -7.28
N HIS A 323 5.24 13.62 -7.66
CA HIS A 323 5.81 14.12 -8.92
C HIS A 323 6.13 12.93 -9.81
N LEU A 324 5.56 12.96 -11.01
CA LEU A 324 5.84 12.01 -12.10
C LEU A 324 6.77 12.70 -13.09
N GLU A 325 7.95 12.12 -13.31
CA GLU A 325 8.88 12.58 -14.32
C GLU A 325 8.96 11.56 -15.45
N VAL A 326 8.52 11.95 -16.64
CA VAL A 326 8.67 11.17 -17.87
C VAL A 326 9.96 11.59 -18.56
N THR A 327 10.91 10.67 -18.66
CA THR A 327 12.21 10.94 -19.28
C THR A 327 12.18 10.70 -20.79
N ALA A 328 13.27 11.05 -21.47
CA ALA A 328 13.42 10.76 -22.89
C ALA A 328 13.32 9.25 -23.15
N PRO A 329 12.66 8.83 -24.25
CA PRO A 329 12.74 7.45 -24.70
C PRO A 329 14.19 7.01 -24.85
N LEU A 330 14.50 5.80 -24.37
CA LEU A 330 15.81 5.23 -24.52
C LEU A 330 16.03 4.75 -25.96
N GLU A 331 17.14 5.18 -26.55
CA GLU A 331 17.55 4.81 -27.89
C GLU A 331 18.72 3.82 -27.87
N THR A 332 18.83 3.02 -28.92
CA THR A 332 19.95 2.08 -29.13
C THR A 332 20.35 2.09 -30.59
N LYS A 333 21.65 1.97 -30.85
CA LYS A 333 22.20 1.86 -32.22
C LYS A 333 22.56 0.41 -32.57
N ALA A 334 22.37 -0.51 -31.64
CA ALA A 334 22.70 -1.91 -31.84
C ALA A 334 21.82 -2.54 -32.93
N LEU A 335 22.41 -3.46 -33.70
CA LEU A 335 21.76 -4.11 -34.83
C LEU A 335 21.02 -5.39 -34.43
N THR A 336 21.57 -6.15 -33.48
CA THR A 336 20.97 -7.42 -33.05
C THR A 336 19.96 -7.20 -31.91
N THR A 337 18.90 -8.01 -31.86
CA THR A 337 17.89 -7.97 -30.78
C THR A 337 18.53 -8.06 -29.40
N ARG A 338 19.49 -8.99 -29.23
CA ARG A 338 20.18 -9.21 -27.95
C ARG A 338 20.99 -7.99 -27.52
N ASP A 339 21.74 -7.39 -28.45
CA ASP A 339 22.56 -6.22 -28.15
C ASP A 339 21.71 -4.98 -27.87
N ARG A 340 20.58 -4.82 -28.58
CA ARG A 340 19.60 -3.76 -28.31
C ARG A 340 19.03 -3.85 -26.90
N ILE A 341 18.61 -5.04 -26.48
CA ILE A 341 18.08 -5.26 -25.11
C ILE A 341 19.16 -4.93 -24.07
N ARG A 342 20.39 -5.39 -24.28
CA ARG A 342 21.52 -5.09 -23.39
C ARG A 342 21.78 -3.59 -23.29
N GLU A 343 21.96 -2.90 -24.42
CA GLU A 343 22.27 -1.46 -24.44
C GLU A 343 21.15 -0.62 -23.81
N LEU A 344 19.88 -0.95 -24.07
CA LEU A 344 18.74 -0.27 -23.43
C LEU A 344 18.71 -0.50 -21.92
N THR A 345 19.04 -1.72 -21.47
CA THR A 345 19.12 -2.05 -20.04
C THR A 345 20.28 -1.31 -19.35
N GLU A 346 21.44 -1.23 -20.00
CA GLU A 346 22.60 -0.44 -19.52
C GLU A 346 22.25 1.04 -19.39
N ARG A 347 21.60 1.62 -20.40
CA ARG A 347 21.18 3.02 -20.40
C ARG A 347 20.16 3.32 -19.30
N TYR A 348 19.16 2.45 -19.13
CA TYR A 348 18.21 2.59 -18.02
C TYR A 348 18.93 2.50 -16.67
N GLY A 349 19.81 1.52 -16.48
CA GLY A 349 20.54 1.36 -15.22
C GLY A 349 21.41 2.59 -14.91
N ALA A 350 22.08 3.16 -15.91
CA ALA A 350 22.85 4.39 -15.74
C ALA A 350 21.98 5.59 -15.36
N ASP A 351 20.83 5.78 -16.03
CA ASP A 351 19.86 6.83 -15.70
C ASP A 351 19.28 6.63 -14.28
N TYR A 352 18.96 5.39 -13.91
CA TYR A 352 18.49 5.03 -12.57
C TYR A 352 19.53 5.38 -11.49
N VAL A 353 20.80 5.08 -11.71
CA VAL A 353 21.90 5.42 -10.80
C VAL A 353 22.05 6.93 -10.65
N ALA A 354 22.04 7.66 -11.77
CA ALA A 354 22.20 9.11 -11.80
C ALA A 354 21.07 9.83 -11.05
N ARG A 355 19.84 9.31 -11.16
CA ARG A 355 18.65 9.88 -10.53
C ARG A 355 18.41 9.41 -9.10
N TRP A 356 19.13 8.38 -8.65
CA TRP A 356 18.96 7.79 -7.31
C TRP A 356 18.89 8.83 -6.16
N PRO A 357 19.75 9.86 -6.09
CA PRO A 357 19.66 10.90 -5.06
C PRO A 357 18.32 11.65 -4.98
N GLN A 358 17.59 11.71 -6.09
CA GLN A 358 16.33 12.42 -6.20
C GLN A 358 15.18 11.59 -5.62
N PHE A 359 15.13 10.28 -5.92
CA PHE A 359 13.96 9.45 -5.63
C PHE A 359 14.15 8.37 -4.56
N TYR A 360 15.38 8.08 -4.07
CA TYR A 360 15.60 6.98 -3.11
C TYR A 360 14.69 7.06 -1.87
N ALA A 361 14.43 8.26 -1.35
CA ALA A 361 13.55 8.42 -0.19
C ALA A 361 12.11 7.98 -0.45
N SER A 362 11.66 7.98 -1.72
CA SER A 362 10.34 7.50 -2.13
C SER A 362 10.30 5.99 -2.38
N MET A 363 11.45 5.30 -2.38
CA MET A 363 11.52 3.88 -2.66
C MET A 363 10.92 3.04 -1.55
N LEU A 364 10.41 1.88 -1.95
CA LEU A 364 10.01 0.85 -1.00
C LEU A 364 11.20 0.40 -0.14
N TRP A 365 10.97 0.25 1.16
CA TRP A 365 12.04 -0.10 2.11
C TRP A 365 12.76 -1.42 1.78
N ARG A 366 12.06 -2.43 1.25
CA ARG A 366 12.70 -3.68 0.79
C ARG A 366 13.67 -3.45 -0.38
N HIS A 367 13.35 -2.52 -1.28
CA HIS A 367 14.22 -2.20 -2.42
C HIS A 367 15.38 -1.30 -1.97
N LEU A 368 15.16 -0.41 -0.99
CA LEU A 368 16.25 0.32 -0.33
C LEU A 368 17.25 -0.62 0.35
N ALA A 369 16.74 -1.66 1.03
CA ALA A 369 17.56 -2.70 1.65
C ALA A 369 18.36 -3.49 0.61
N HIS A 370 17.67 -3.95 -0.43
CA HIS A 370 18.27 -4.70 -1.53
C HIS A 370 19.42 -3.93 -2.18
N ASN A 371 19.23 -2.63 -2.40
CA ASN A 371 20.27 -1.77 -3.00
C ASN A 371 21.48 -1.51 -2.08
N LEU A 372 21.37 -1.84 -0.78
CA LEU A 372 22.47 -1.82 0.18
C LEU A 372 23.10 -3.20 0.40
N ASP A 373 22.73 -4.19 -0.42
CA ASP A 373 23.09 -5.61 -0.25
C ASP A 373 22.63 -6.20 1.09
N LEU A 374 21.50 -5.69 1.61
CA LEU A 374 20.88 -6.19 2.84
C LEU A 374 19.73 -7.14 2.50
N SER A 375 19.66 -8.28 3.20
CA SER A 375 18.54 -9.21 3.07
C SER A 375 17.20 -8.55 3.43
N PRO A 376 16.12 -8.80 2.67
CA PRO A 376 14.79 -8.30 3.01
C PRO A 376 14.29 -8.91 4.33
N TRP A 377 13.55 -8.11 5.10
CA TRP A 377 12.94 -8.44 6.41
C TRP A 377 11.49 -8.88 6.32
#